data_AF-A0A942NGJ5-F1
#
_entry.id   AF-A0A942NGJ5-F1
#
_cell.length_a   1.000
_cell.length_b   1.000
_cell.length_c   1.000
_cell.angle_alpha   90.00
_cell.angle_beta   90.00
_cell.angle_gamma   90.00
#
_symmetry.space_group_name_H-M   'P 1'
#
loop_
_entity.id
_entity.type
_entity.pdbx_description
1 polymer ?
#
loop_
_entity_poly.entity_id
_entity_poly.type
_entity_poly.pdbx_seq_one_letter_code
_entity_poly.pdbx_strand_id
1 'polypeptide(L)'
;IPAGTESLIVVDRTEQFQGVLPLSQFLASDPHSKVADVMDNRGIAVIYSMPSRDVVRLFEQRKLLAMPVVADDGKVIGRIAIDDIVGAIREEADHSLMGMAGLTEEHDMFAPVVTSAKRRAVWLGINLLTAFLAAWVIDLFEDTIQQIVALAVLMPIVASMGGIAGSQTLTLVIRGLALQQVSSGNTMSLLLKEVSVGLVNGLVWAVVVAGVAGFWFHDMHLGLLLGSAMLINLVCAALSGVTIPVVLDRLGIDPALAGGVLLTTVTDVVGFMAFLGLATLFLL
;
A
#
# COMPACT_ATOMS: atom_id res chain seq x y z
N ILE A 1 5.14 10.10 43.42
CA ILE A 1 4.32 9.89 42.21
C ILE A 1 5.26 10.04 41.01
N PRO A 2 5.24 9.15 40.02
CA PRO A 2 6.09 9.26 38.83
C PRO A 2 5.91 10.61 38.12
N ALA A 3 6.95 11.10 37.46
CA ALA A 3 6.85 12.28 36.61
C ALA A 3 5.78 12.08 35.51
N GLY A 4 5.06 13.15 35.15
CA GLY A 4 3.99 13.10 34.14
C GLY A 4 2.73 12.33 34.56
N THR A 5 2.53 12.08 35.85
CA THR A 5 1.27 11.49 36.32
C THR A 5 0.19 12.55 36.33
N GLU A 6 -0.81 12.40 35.46
CA GLU A 6 -1.98 13.29 35.39
C GLU A 6 -3.26 12.67 35.93
N SER A 7 -3.25 11.37 36.18
CA SER A 7 -4.43 10.64 36.65
C SER A 7 -4.03 9.44 37.50
N LEU A 8 -4.84 9.13 38.51
CA LEU A 8 -4.68 7.99 39.40
C LEU A 8 -5.52 6.82 38.88
N ILE A 9 -4.93 5.64 38.79
CA ILE A 9 -5.65 4.42 38.40
C ILE A 9 -6.39 3.91 39.62
N VAL A 10 -7.70 3.67 39.49
CA VAL A 10 -8.54 3.17 40.57
C VAL A 10 -8.73 1.67 40.40
N VAL A 11 -8.44 0.92 41.46
CA VAL A 11 -8.62 -0.53 41.52
C VAL A 11 -9.49 -0.92 42.71
N ASP A 12 -10.12 -2.09 42.62
CA ASP A 12 -10.81 -2.69 43.76
C ASP A 12 -9.85 -3.50 44.65
N ARG A 13 -10.41 -4.18 45.66
CA ARG A 13 -9.64 -5.02 46.60
C ARG A 13 -9.01 -6.26 45.95
N THR A 14 -9.44 -6.61 44.75
CA THR A 14 -8.92 -7.73 43.96
C THR A 14 -8.02 -7.26 42.81
N GLU A 15 -7.58 -6.00 42.85
CA GLU A 15 -6.73 -5.34 41.84
C GLU A 15 -7.38 -5.17 40.46
N GLN A 16 -8.70 -5.35 40.37
CA GLN A 16 -9.44 -5.16 39.12
C GLN A 16 -9.56 -3.67 38.81
N PHE A 17 -9.35 -3.34 37.53
CA PHE A 17 -9.48 -1.97 37.06
C PHE A 17 -10.92 -1.46 37.18
N GLN A 18 -11.12 -0.31 37.85
CA GLN A 18 -12.44 0.31 38.05
C GLN A 18 -12.61 1.63 37.30
N GLY A 19 -11.52 2.28 36.93
CA GLY A 19 -11.55 3.58 36.26
C GLY A 19 -10.29 4.40 36.54
N VAL A 20 -10.34 5.67 36.15
CA VAL A 20 -9.22 6.60 36.33
C VAL A 20 -9.72 7.89 36.95
N LEU A 21 -8.96 8.45 37.89
CA LEU A 21 -9.27 9.72 38.55
C LEU A 21 -8.24 10.79 38.12
N PRO A 22 -8.60 11.76 37.27
CA PRO A 22 -7.72 12.87 36.92
C PRO A 22 -7.26 13.63 38.17
N LEU A 23 -5.96 13.97 38.24
CA LEU A 23 -5.40 14.74 39.36
C LEU A 23 -6.01 16.12 39.46
N SER A 24 -6.34 16.75 38.34
CA SER A 24 -7.09 18.00 38.31
C SER A 24 -8.44 17.88 39.02
N GLN A 25 -9.17 16.80 38.78
CA GLN A 25 -10.44 16.50 39.42
C GLN A 25 -10.25 16.13 40.89
N PHE A 26 -9.24 15.33 41.22
CA PHE A 26 -8.90 15.00 42.62
C PHE A 26 -8.61 16.26 43.45
N LEU A 27 -7.86 17.21 42.90
CA LEU A 27 -7.53 18.47 43.58
C LEU A 27 -8.72 19.44 43.67
N ALA A 28 -9.64 19.38 42.72
CA ALA A 28 -10.83 20.23 42.71
C ALA A 28 -12.03 19.64 43.49
N SER A 29 -11.96 18.37 43.89
CA SER A 29 -13.07 17.70 44.58
C SER A 29 -13.07 17.98 46.08
N ASP A 30 -14.24 17.88 46.70
CA ASP A 30 -14.39 17.91 48.16
C ASP A 30 -13.63 16.71 48.79
N PRO A 31 -12.74 16.94 49.77
CA PRO A 31 -12.03 15.89 50.50
C PRO A 31 -12.92 14.80 51.15
N HIS A 32 -14.20 15.09 51.38
CA HIS A 32 -15.16 14.14 51.94
C HIS A 32 -15.90 13.31 50.88
N SER A 33 -15.73 13.62 49.59
CA SER A 33 -16.33 12.85 48.50
C SER A 33 -15.67 11.49 48.35
N LYS A 34 -16.44 10.46 47.94
CA LYS A 34 -15.85 9.15 47.66
C LYS A 34 -15.17 9.18 46.29
N VAL A 35 -14.04 8.49 46.18
CA VAL A 35 -13.32 8.30 44.90
C VAL A 35 -14.25 7.77 43.80
N ALA A 36 -15.15 6.84 44.15
CA ALA A 36 -16.11 6.26 43.21
C ALA A 36 -17.06 7.30 42.58
N ASP A 37 -17.33 8.41 43.28
CA ASP A 37 -18.26 9.45 42.81
C ASP A 37 -17.57 10.46 41.89
N VAL A 38 -16.23 10.56 41.97
CA VAL A 38 -15.42 11.56 41.24
C VAL A 38 -14.49 10.95 40.19
N MET A 39 -14.37 9.62 40.13
CA MET A 39 -13.58 8.93 39.12
C MET A 39 -14.31 8.83 37.78
N ASP A 40 -13.55 8.79 36.69
CA ASP A 40 -14.07 8.45 35.37
C ASP A 40 -14.10 6.93 35.19
N ASN A 41 -15.31 6.37 35.19
CA ASN A 41 -15.58 4.95 34.97
C ASN A 41 -15.59 4.56 33.48
N ARG A 42 -15.43 5.53 32.56
CA ARG A 42 -15.26 5.28 31.12
C ARG A 42 -13.79 5.20 30.71
N GLY A 43 -12.88 5.27 31.69
CA GLY A 43 -11.46 5.10 31.47
C GLY A 43 -11.17 3.84 30.65
N ILE A 44 -10.44 4.00 29.56
CA ILE A 44 -10.05 2.89 28.68
C ILE A 44 -8.76 2.29 29.24
N ALA A 45 -8.73 0.97 29.42
CA ALA A 45 -7.53 0.21 29.73
C ALA A 45 -7.12 -0.61 28.50
N VAL A 46 -5.82 -0.84 28.37
CA VAL A 46 -5.27 -1.69 27.32
C VAL A 46 -4.87 -3.05 27.89
N ILE A 47 -5.18 -4.12 27.16
CA ILE A 47 -4.77 -5.47 27.55
C ILE A 47 -3.31 -5.65 27.19
N TYR A 48 -2.53 -6.30 28.06
CA TYR A 48 -1.08 -6.48 27.87
C TYR A 48 -0.71 -7.20 26.56
N SER A 49 -1.62 -8.03 26.04
CA SER A 49 -1.46 -8.81 24.82
C SER A 49 -1.80 -8.01 23.55
N MET A 50 -2.29 -6.77 23.68
CA MET A 50 -2.59 -5.91 22.54
C MET A 50 -1.31 -5.54 21.78
N PRO A 51 -1.30 -5.66 20.43
CA PRO A 51 -0.15 -5.25 19.62
C PRO A 51 0.20 -3.78 19.84
N SER A 52 1.50 -3.46 19.91
CA SER A 52 2.04 -2.11 20.10
C SER A 52 1.45 -1.09 19.12
N ARG A 53 1.25 -1.48 17.87
CA ARG A 53 0.62 -0.69 16.82
C ARG A 53 -0.79 -0.21 17.15
N ASP A 54 -1.61 -1.07 17.76
CA ASP A 54 -2.98 -0.73 18.16
C ASP A 54 -2.98 0.19 19.38
N VAL A 55 -2.00 0.02 20.29
CA VAL A 55 -1.79 0.93 21.43
C VAL A 55 -1.43 2.33 20.94
N VAL A 56 -0.49 2.44 19.99
CA VAL A 56 -0.10 3.72 19.37
C VAL A 56 -1.32 4.45 18.78
N ARG A 57 -2.14 3.72 18.01
CA ARG A 57 -3.37 4.27 17.42
C ARG A 57 -4.37 4.78 18.45
N LEU A 58 -4.52 4.06 19.57
CA LEU A 58 -5.36 4.49 20.68
C LEU A 58 -4.88 5.83 21.27
N PHE A 59 -3.57 5.96 21.49
CA PHE A 59 -2.96 7.22 21.95
C PHE A 59 -3.19 8.37 20.96
N GLU A 60 -3.01 8.15 19.66
CA GLU A 60 -3.22 9.17 18.62
C GLU A 60 -4.70 9.59 18.50
N GLN A 61 -5.62 8.64 18.41
CA GLN A 61 -7.05 8.91 18.18
C GLN A 61 -7.72 9.58 19.38
N ARG A 62 -7.31 9.20 20.59
CA ARG A 62 -7.94 9.66 21.85
C ARG A 62 -7.14 10.76 22.54
N LYS A 63 -5.97 11.13 22.02
CA LYS A 63 -5.05 12.14 22.60
C LYS A 63 -4.74 11.86 24.08
N LEU A 64 -4.46 10.59 24.38
CA LEU A 64 -4.18 10.13 25.75
C LEU A 64 -2.76 10.50 26.14
N LEU A 65 -2.55 10.82 27.42
CA LEU A 65 -1.23 11.09 28.00
C LEU A 65 -0.68 9.90 28.78
N ALA A 66 -1.58 9.10 29.36
CA ALA A 66 -1.25 7.82 29.96
C ALA A 66 -2.45 6.88 29.86
N MET A 67 -2.18 5.58 29.90
CA MET A 67 -3.22 4.54 29.88
C MET A 67 -2.85 3.38 30.81
N PRO A 68 -3.79 2.87 31.62
CA PRO A 68 -3.58 1.67 32.43
C PRO A 68 -3.44 0.42 31.56
N VAL A 69 -2.55 -0.47 31.95
CA VAL A 69 -2.36 -1.79 31.34
C VAL A 69 -2.93 -2.85 32.26
N VAL A 70 -3.79 -3.70 31.72
CA VAL A 70 -4.42 -4.81 32.43
C VAL A 70 -3.94 -6.16 31.89
N ALA A 71 -3.83 -7.14 32.78
CA ALA A 71 -3.67 -8.54 32.42
C ALA A 71 -4.98 -9.09 31.80
N ASP A 72 -4.92 -10.29 31.20
CA ASP A 72 -6.11 -10.95 30.63
C ASP A 72 -7.21 -11.21 31.68
N ASP A 73 -6.85 -11.28 32.97
CA ASP A 73 -7.78 -11.45 34.09
C ASP A 73 -8.35 -10.12 34.64
N GLY A 74 -8.08 -9.00 33.96
CA GLY A 74 -8.60 -7.66 34.30
C GLY A 74 -7.82 -6.90 35.38
N LYS A 75 -6.76 -7.51 35.95
CA LYS A 75 -5.95 -6.85 36.96
C LYS A 75 -5.01 -5.82 36.37
N VAL A 76 -4.85 -4.68 37.05
CA VAL A 76 -3.90 -3.65 36.63
C VAL A 76 -2.48 -4.12 36.91
N ILE A 77 -1.69 -4.25 35.86
CA ILE A 77 -0.28 -4.65 35.94
C ILE A 77 0.68 -3.49 35.73
N GLY A 78 0.19 -2.36 35.18
CA GLY A 78 1.04 -1.21 34.93
C GLY A 78 0.32 -0.05 34.24
N ARG A 79 1.12 0.83 33.66
CA ARG A 79 0.68 1.97 32.86
C ARG A 79 1.67 2.20 31.72
N ILE A 80 1.19 2.79 30.64
CA ILE A 80 2.00 3.30 29.53
C ILE A 80 1.81 4.81 29.48
N ALA A 81 2.89 5.58 29.32
CA ALA A 81 2.84 7.02 29.14
C ALA A 81 3.11 7.42 27.69
N ILE A 82 2.70 8.64 27.30
CA ILE A 82 2.94 9.18 25.97
C ILE A 82 4.43 9.21 25.61
N ASP A 83 5.31 9.47 26.58
CA ASP A 83 6.75 9.50 26.36
C ASP A 83 7.31 8.13 25.90
N ASP A 84 6.71 7.03 26.39
CA ASP A 84 7.04 5.66 25.97
C ASP A 84 6.52 5.39 24.54
N ILE A 85 5.39 5.98 24.18
CA ILE A 85 4.74 5.82 22.88
C ILE A 85 5.41 6.67 21.80
N VAL A 86 5.97 7.84 22.13
CA VAL A 86 6.65 8.70 21.14
C VAL A 86 7.82 7.99 20.45
N GLY A 87 8.55 7.14 21.19
CA GLY A 87 9.57 6.26 20.61
C GLY A 87 8.97 5.27 19.60
N ALA A 88 7.91 4.57 20.01
CA ALA A 88 7.21 3.59 19.19
C ALA A 88 6.54 4.23 17.93
N ILE A 89 6.05 5.47 18.02
CA ILE A 89 5.50 6.21 16.87
C ILE A 89 6.58 6.43 15.81
N ARG A 90 7.78 6.83 16.22
CA ARG A 90 8.90 7.05 15.27
C ARG A 90 9.35 5.74 14.63
N GLU A 91 9.47 4.69 15.45
CA GLU A 91 9.86 3.37 14.99
C GLU A 91 8.84 2.79 13.99
N GLU A 92 7.53 2.93 14.25
CA GLU A 92 6.47 2.53 13.32
C GLU A 92 6.45 3.38 12.03
N ALA A 93 6.72 4.69 12.13
CA ALA A 93 6.80 5.58 10.97
C ALA A 93 7.98 5.21 10.06
N ASP A 94 9.15 4.93 10.65
CA ASP A 94 10.32 4.46 9.92
C ASP A 94 10.06 3.08 9.31
N HIS A 95 9.46 2.15 10.07
CA HIS A 95 9.13 0.81 9.59
C HIS A 95 8.09 0.82 8.45
N SER A 96 7.15 1.78 8.45
CA SER A 96 6.16 1.96 7.38
C SER A 96 6.79 2.52 6.10
N LEU A 97 7.75 3.46 6.24
CA LEU A 97 8.52 4.00 5.11
C LEU A 97 9.50 2.95 4.54
N MET A 98 10.09 2.12 5.40
CA MET A 98 10.99 1.02 5.02
C MET A 98 10.23 -0.16 4.38
N GLY A 99 9.02 -0.47 4.87
CA GLY A 99 8.14 -1.47 4.27
C GLY A 99 7.70 -1.11 2.85
N MET A 100 7.52 0.18 2.55
CA MET A 100 7.19 0.67 1.20
C MET A 100 8.29 0.38 0.15
N ALA A 101 9.52 0.07 0.57
CA ALA A 101 10.62 -0.27 -0.32
C ALA A 101 10.84 -1.80 -0.47
N GLY A 102 10.06 -2.65 0.21
CA GLY A 102 10.26 -4.11 0.17
C GLY A 102 11.54 -4.55 0.90
N LEU A 103 11.95 -3.80 1.91
CA LEU A 103 13.22 -4.00 2.59
C LEU A 103 12.94 -4.33 4.06
N THR A 104 12.91 -5.63 4.38
CA THR A 104 13.12 -6.14 5.75
C THR A 104 14.60 -5.91 6.10
N GLU A 105 14.98 -4.65 6.24
CA GLU A 105 16.34 -4.18 5.93
C GLU A 105 17.33 -4.20 7.09
N GLU A 106 16.90 -4.33 8.35
CA GLU A 106 17.89 -4.40 9.43
C GLU A 106 18.82 -5.60 9.30
N HIS A 107 18.42 -6.65 8.58
CA HIS A 107 19.28 -7.79 8.29
C HIS A 107 19.93 -7.75 6.89
N ASP A 108 19.45 -6.96 5.92
CA ASP A 108 19.91 -7.05 4.52
C ASP A 108 20.88 -5.93 4.11
N MET A 109 20.78 -4.70 4.65
CA MET A 109 21.74 -3.63 4.33
C MET A 109 23.16 -3.95 4.82
N PHE A 110 23.24 -4.66 5.95
CA PHE A 110 24.49 -5.11 6.56
C PHE A 110 24.74 -6.62 6.38
N ALA A 111 23.93 -7.31 5.58
CA ALA A 111 24.14 -8.73 5.32
C ALA A 111 25.46 -8.97 4.56
N PRO A 112 26.11 -10.13 4.78
CA PRO A 112 27.19 -10.58 3.92
C PRO A 112 26.74 -10.66 2.46
N VAL A 113 27.61 -10.24 1.54
CA VAL A 113 27.34 -10.15 0.08
C VAL A 113 26.69 -11.42 -0.48
N VAL A 114 27.15 -12.60 -0.07
CA VAL A 114 26.63 -13.90 -0.55
C VAL A 114 25.16 -14.12 -0.16
N THR A 115 24.77 -13.67 1.03
CA THR A 115 23.40 -13.81 1.54
C THR A 115 22.45 -12.89 0.77
N SER A 116 22.81 -11.62 0.62
CA SER A 116 22.03 -10.65 -0.15
C SER A 116 21.94 -11.04 -1.63
N ALA A 117 23.05 -11.54 -2.21
CA ALA A 117 23.06 -12.02 -3.60
C ALA A 117 22.09 -13.18 -3.82
N LYS A 118 22.05 -14.18 -2.93
CA LYS A 118 21.10 -15.31 -3.05
C LYS A 118 19.64 -14.85 -2.98
N ARG A 119 19.31 -13.95 -2.05
CA ARG A 119 17.95 -13.42 -1.90
C ARG A 119 17.53 -12.63 -3.14
N ARG A 120 18.39 -11.72 -3.62
CA ARG A 120 18.16 -10.95 -4.85
C ARG A 120 18.08 -11.86 -6.09
N ALA A 121 18.89 -12.91 -6.16
CA ALA A 121 18.87 -13.86 -7.29
C ALA A 121 17.52 -14.55 -7.46
N VAL A 122 16.84 -14.91 -6.36
CA VAL A 122 15.48 -15.49 -6.43
C VAL A 122 14.51 -14.48 -7.05
N TRP A 123 14.55 -13.23 -6.59
CA TRP A 123 13.65 -12.19 -7.10
C TRP A 123 13.95 -11.82 -8.57
N LEU A 124 15.23 -11.68 -8.92
CA LEU A 124 15.67 -11.49 -10.30
C LEU A 124 15.25 -12.66 -11.20
N GLY A 125 15.30 -13.90 -10.69
CA GLY A 125 14.84 -15.08 -11.40
C GLY A 125 13.34 -15.03 -11.69
N ILE A 126 12.52 -14.62 -10.72
CA ILE A 126 11.07 -14.44 -10.92
C ILE A 126 10.80 -13.36 -11.97
N ASN A 127 11.45 -12.20 -11.87
CA ASN A 127 11.32 -11.13 -12.85
C ASN A 127 11.80 -11.54 -14.26
N LEU A 128 12.81 -12.42 -14.34
CA LEU A 128 13.29 -12.95 -15.61
C LEU A 128 12.26 -13.89 -16.26
N LEU A 129 11.62 -14.75 -15.47
CA LEU A 129 10.54 -15.62 -15.96
C LEU A 129 9.37 -14.80 -16.52
N THR A 130 9.02 -13.70 -15.85
CA THR A 130 7.96 -12.81 -16.34
C THR A 130 8.39 -12.04 -17.59
N ALA A 131 9.65 -11.65 -17.70
CA ALA A 131 10.19 -11.07 -18.93
C ALA A 131 10.14 -12.04 -20.11
N PHE A 132 10.43 -13.34 -19.89
CA PHE A 132 10.27 -14.36 -20.92
C PHE A 132 8.81 -14.55 -21.33
N LEU A 133 7.87 -14.43 -20.39
CA LEU A 133 6.45 -14.49 -20.71
C LEU A 133 6.03 -13.32 -21.61
N ALA A 134 6.48 -12.10 -21.31
CA ALA A 134 6.24 -10.94 -22.18
C ALA A 134 6.88 -11.11 -23.57
N ALA A 135 8.12 -11.62 -23.63
CA ALA A 135 8.79 -11.91 -24.91
C ALA A 135 8.04 -12.97 -25.74
N TRP A 136 7.51 -14.01 -25.10
CA TRP A 136 6.70 -15.02 -25.77
C TRP A 136 5.39 -14.45 -26.35
N VAL A 137 4.78 -13.47 -25.70
CA VAL A 137 3.61 -12.77 -26.25
C VAL A 137 3.98 -11.96 -27.49
N ILE A 138 5.16 -11.32 -27.51
CA ILE A 138 5.65 -10.60 -28.70
C ILE A 138 5.91 -11.58 -29.86
N ASP A 139 6.50 -12.74 -29.57
CA ASP A 139 6.82 -13.81 -30.54
C ASP A 139 5.58 -14.28 -31.32
N LEU A 140 4.42 -14.34 -30.65
CA LEU A 140 3.13 -14.65 -31.29
C LEU A 140 2.73 -13.70 -32.43
N PHE A 141 3.31 -12.50 -32.49
CA PHE A 141 3.02 -11.46 -33.47
C PHE A 141 4.23 -11.14 -34.36
N GLU A 142 5.22 -12.03 -34.46
CA GLU A 142 6.42 -11.84 -35.28
C GLU A 142 6.06 -11.44 -36.73
N ASP A 143 5.13 -12.16 -37.36
CA ASP A 143 4.67 -11.88 -38.73
C ASP A 143 4.09 -10.47 -38.90
N THR A 144 3.46 -9.93 -37.84
CA THR A 144 2.90 -8.57 -37.86
C THR A 144 4.01 -7.53 -37.75
N ILE A 145 5.00 -7.77 -36.88
CA ILE A 145 6.15 -6.90 -36.70
C ILE A 145 7.02 -6.85 -37.97
N GLN A 146 7.20 -7.98 -38.65
CA GLN A 146 7.96 -8.05 -39.90
C GLN A 146 7.32 -7.19 -41.01
N GLN A 147 5.99 -7.10 -41.05
CA GLN A 147 5.27 -6.27 -42.02
C GLN A 147 5.29 -4.79 -41.66
N ILE A 148 5.22 -4.47 -40.36
CA ILE A 148 5.18 -3.09 -39.87
C ILE A 148 6.26 -2.89 -38.81
N VAL A 149 7.49 -2.64 -39.27
CA VAL A 149 8.68 -2.43 -38.41
C VAL A 149 8.48 -1.27 -37.42
N ALA A 150 7.64 -0.28 -37.77
CA ALA A 150 7.28 0.84 -36.90
C ALA A 150 6.65 0.38 -35.56
N LEU A 151 5.97 -0.77 -35.52
CA LEU A 151 5.42 -1.33 -34.28
C LEU A 151 6.53 -1.58 -33.25
N ALA A 152 7.70 -2.07 -33.68
CA ALA A 152 8.81 -2.33 -32.77
C ALA A 152 9.38 -1.06 -32.14
N VAL A 153 9.37 0.05 -32.87
CA VAL A 153 9.82 1.35 -32.35
C VAL A 153 8.84 1.92 -31.31
N LEU A 154 7.55 1.59 -31.44
CA LEU A 154 6.48 2.11 -30.59
C LEU A 154 6.17 1.25 -29.37
N MET A 155 6.53 -0.03 -29.38
CA MET A 155 6.35 -0.96 -28.25
C MET A 155 6.83 -0.40 -26.90
N PRO A 156 8.03 0.22 -26.79
CA PRO A 156 8.50 0.75 -25.50
C PRO A 156 7.61 1.84 -24.91
N ILE A 157 6.90 2.61 -25.76
CA ILE A 157 6.00 3.68 -25.31
C ILE A 157 4.79 3.07 -24.61
N VAL A 158 4.19 2.03 -25.21
CA VAL A 158 3.02 1.34 -24.66
C VAL A 158 3.37 0.68 -23.32
N ALA A 159 4.48 -0.06 -23.26
CA ALA A 159 4.93 -0.72 -22.05
C ALA A 159 5.24 0.28 -20.92
N SER A 160 6.00 1.33 -21.23
CA SER A 160 6.39 2.35 -20.25
C SER A 160 5.19 3.06 -19.63
N MET A 161 4.24 3.51 -20.45
CA MET A 161 3.07 4.26 -19.95
C MET A 161 2.14 3.39 -19.09
N GLY A 162 1.93 2.13 -19.47
CA GLY A 162 1.18 1.18 -18.65
C GLY A 162 1.88 0.90 -17.31
N GLY A 163 3.18 0.61 -17.35
CA GLY A 163 3.96 0.32 -16.15
C GLY A 163 4.02 1.50 -15.17
N ILE A 164 4.20 2.73 -15.65
CA ILE A 164 4.24 3.94 -14.80
C ILE A 164 2.87 4.23 -14.20
N ALA A 165 1.80 4.24 -15.00
CA ALA A 165 0.45 4.53 -14.51
C ALA A 165 -0.03 3.47 -13.50
N GLY A 166 0.24 2.20 -13.81
CA GLY A 166 -0.03 1.08 -12.90
C GLY A 166 0.76 1.22 -11.60
N SER A 167 2.04 1.58 -11.67
CA SER A 167 2.91 1.65 -10.49
C SER A 167 2.48 2.77 -9.55
N GLN A 168 2.04 3.91 -10.09
CA GLN A 168 1.46 4.99 -9.29
C GLN A 168 0.21 4.51 -8.52
N THR A 169 -0.69 3.81 -9.22
CA THR A 169 -1.90 3.25 -8.62
C THR A 169 -1.53 2.22 -7.54
N LEU A 170 -0.61 1.31 -7.85
CA LEU A 170 -0.09 0.29 -6.95
C LEU A 170 0.47 0.91 -5.66
N THR A 171 1.35 1.91 -5.76
CA THR A 171 1.93 2.58 -4.58
C THR A 171 0.85 3.24 -3.70
N LEU A 172 -0.14 3.89 -4.31
CA LEU A 172 -1.25 4.51 -3.57
C LEU A 172 -2.07 3.46 -2.82
N VAL A 173 -2.35 2.33 -3.44
CA VAL A 173 -3.15 1.26 -2.84
C VAL A 173 -2.38 0.53 -1.75
N ILE A 174 -1.09 0.24 -1.96
CA ILE A 174 -0.22 -0.34 -0.92
C ILE A 174 -0.19 0.56 0.31
N ARG A 175 -0.02 1.87 0.12
CA ARG A 175 -0.06 2.84 1.22
C ARG A 175 -1.43 2.84 1.91
N GLY A 176 -2.51 2.78 1.14
CA GLY A 176 -3.87 2.71 1.67
C GLY A 176 -4.14 1.45 2.49
N LEU A 177 -3.59 0.30 2.08
CA LEU A 177 -3.63 -0.96 2.82
C LEU A 177 -2.82 -0.85 4.12
N ALA A 178 -1.60 -0.34 4.04
CA ALA A 178 -0.74 -0.13 5.21
C ALA A 178 -1.41 0.79 6.25
N LEU A 179 -2.08 1.87 5.82
CA LEU A 179 -2.81 2.78 6.70
C LEU A 179 -4.20 2.26 7.13
N GLN A 180 -4.59 1.04 6.73
CA GLN A 180 -5.94 0.47 6.91
C GLN A 180 -7.08 1.40 6.41
N GLN A 181 -6.79 2.20 5.40
CA GLN A 181 -7.78 3.03 4.71
C GLN A 181 -8.50 2.23 3.62
N VAL A 182 -7.90 1.13 3.15
CA VAL A 182 -8.50 0.22 2.17
C VAL A 182 -9.08 -0.99 2.92
N SER A 183 -10.37 -1.23 2.72
CA SER A 183 -11.09 -2.38 3.26
C SER A 183 -11.95 -3.04 2.19
N SER A 184 -12.41 -4.27 2.45
CA SER A 184 -13.30 -4.98 1.53
C SER A 184 -14.57 -4.19 1.16
N GLY A 185 -15.02 -3.29 2.03
CA GLY A 185 -16.22 -2.46 1.81
C GLY A 185 -16.00 -1.28 0.86
N ASN A 186 -14.78 -0.79 0.70
CA ASN A 186 -14.48 0.38 -0.14
C ASN A 186 -13.63 0.06 -1.38
N THR A 187 -13.14 -1.17 -1.51
CA THR A 187 -12.28 -1.60 -2.64
C THR A 187 -12.92 -1.33 -4.01
N MET A 188 -14.23 -1.60 -4.16
CA MET A 188 -14.92 -1.39 -5.44
C MET A 188 -15.04 0.09 -5.79
N SER A 189 -15.30 0.96 -4.80
CA SER A 189 -15.34 2.40 -5.00
C SER A 189 -13.97 2.95 -5.38
N LEU A 190 -12.91 2.45 -4.75
CA LEU A 190 -11.52 2.77 -5.10
C LEU A 190 -11.17 2.33 -6.53
N LEU A 191 -11.52 1.10 -6.90
CA LEU A 191 -11.32 0.57 -8.25
C LEU A 191 -11.98 1.48 -9.31
N LEU A 192 -13.26 1.80 -9.12
CA LEU A 192 -14.00 2.66 -10.05
C LEU A 192 -13.39 4.06 -10.17
N LYS A 193 -12.95 4.63 -9.03
CA LYS A 193 -12.28 5.93 -9.02
C LYS A 193 -10.97 5.87 -9.82
N GLU A 194 -10.11 4.91 -9.56
CA GLU A 194 -8.79 4.83 -10.22
C GLU A 194 -8.92 4.44 -11.71
N VAL A 195 -9.88 3.60 -12.08
CA VAL A 195 -10.21 3.35 -13.50
C VAL A 195 -10.71 4.62 -14.17
N SER A 196 -11.53 5.43 -13.50
CA SER A 196 -12.00 6.71 -14.05
C SER A 196 -10.84 7.70 -14.25
N VAL A 197 -9.92 7.79 -13.28
CA VAL A 197 -8.69 8.59 -13.39
C VAL A 197 -7.82 8.08 -14.54
N GLY A 198 -7.68 6.76 -14.69
CA GLY A 198 -6.97 6.12 -15.78
C GLY A 198 -7.59 6.37 -17.15
N LEU A 199 -8.93 6.36 -17.26
CA LEU A 199 -9.65 6.67 -18.49
C LEU A 199 -9.48 8.14 -18.91
N VAL A 200 -9.63 9.07 -17.97
CA VAL A 200 -9.50 10.51 -18.26
C VAL A 200 -8.07 10.83 -18.71
N ASN A 201 -7.07 10.41 -17.92
CA ASN A 201 -5.67 10.62 -18.30
C ASN A 201 -5.31 9.85 -19.57
N GLY A 202 -5.81 8.62 -19.70
CA GLY A 202 -5.56 7.77 -20.85
C GLY A 202 -6.10 8.35 -22.14
N LEU A 203 -7.28 8.97 -22.13
CA LEU A 203 -7.82 9.64 -23.31
C LEU A 203 -6.96 10.84 -23.74
N VAL A 204 -6.52 11.66 -22.77
CA VAL A 204 -5.65 12.81 -23.06
C VAL A 204 -4.33 12.36 -23.67
N TRP A 205 -3.65 11.40 -23.05
CA TRP A 205 -2.36 10.91 -23.53
C TRP A 205 -2.47 10.07 -24.80
N ALA A 206 -3.56 9.33 -24.99
CA ALA A 206 -3.83 8.61 -26.23
C ALA A 206 -3.93 9.56 -27.43
N VAL A 207 -4.62 10.70 -27.28
CA VAL A 207 -4.72 11.71 -28.35
C VAL A 207 -3.36 12.33 -28.66
N VAL A 208 -2.58 12.68 -27.63
CA VAL A 208 -1.24 13.24 -27.80
C VAL A 208 -0.33 12.26 -28.54
N VAL A 209 -0.28 11.02 -28.08
CA VAL A 209 0.60 9.99 -28.66
C VAL A 209 0.12 9.60 -30.07
N ALA A 210 -1.18 9.50 -30.31
CA ALA A 210 -1.72 9.24 -31.64
C ALA A 210 -1.34 10.35 -32.63
N GLY A 211 -1.45 11.61 -32.23
CA GLY A 211 -1.04 12.75 -33.05
C GLY A 211 0.46 12.76 -33.35
N VAL A 212 1.29 12.54 -32.34
CA VAL A 212 2.76 12.50 -32.49
C VAL A 212 3.20 11.33 -33.38
N ALA A 213 2.69 10.12 -33.13
CA ALA A 213 3.03 8.94 -33.92
C ALA A 213 2.51 9.06 -35.35
N GLY A 214 1.28 9.55 -35.54
CA GLY A 214 0.70 9.77 -36.86
C GLY A 214 1.50 10.79 -37.69
N PHE A 215 1.99 11.85 -37.05
CA PHE A 215 2.88 12.81 -37.70
C PHE A 215 4.27 12.22 -38.01
N TRP A 216 4.88 11.52 -37.05
CA TRP A 216 6.22 10.95 -37.21
C TRP A 216 6.27 9.92 -38.34
N PHE A 217 5.36 8.95 -38.32
CA PHE A 217 5.32 7.85 -39.29
C PHE A 217 4.57 8.20 -40.57
N HIS A 218 4.01 9.41 -40.68
CA HIS A 218 3.18 9.85 -41.79
C HIS A 218 1.97 8.92 -42.05
N ASP A 219 1.50 8.25 -40.98
CA ASP A 219 0.42 7.26 -41.02
C ASP A 219 -0.54 7.49 -39.84
N MET A 220 -1.70 8.08 -40.13
CA MET A 220 -2.72 8.37 -39.13
C MET A 220 -3.37 7.10 -38.56
N HIS A 221 -3.43 6.00 -39.33
CA HIS A 221 -4.01 4.74 -38.85
C HIS A 221 -3.13 4.15 -37.76
N LEU A 222 -1.82 4.16 -37.97
CA LEU A 222 -0.85 3.71 -36.99
C LEU A 222 -0.88 4.57 -35.70
N GLY A 223 -1.04 5.88 -35.85
CA GLY A 223 -1.25 6.78 -34.71
C GLY A 223 -2.52 6.45 -33.90
N LEU A 224 -3.67 6.33 -34.57
CA LEU A 224 -4.94 5.97 -33.92
C LEU A 224 -4.89 4.60 -33.24
N LEU A 225 -4.20 3.65 -33.85
CA LEU A 225 -3.99 2.31 -33.31
C LEU A 225 -3.19 2.35 -32.01
N LEU A 226 -2.07 3.07 -32.02
CA LEU A 226 -1.25 3.27 -30.83
C LEU A 226 -2.03 3.94 -29.71
N GLY A 227 -2.79 5.00 -30.01
CA GLY A 227 -3.64 5.67 -29.03
C GLY A 227 -4.69 4.73 -28.42
N SER A 228 -5.34 3.92 -29.25
CA SER A 228 -6.35 2.94 -28.82
C SER A 228 -5.74 1.86 -27.92
N ALA A 229 -4.60 1.30 -28.32
CA ALA A 229 -3.87 0.29 -27.56
C ALA A 229 -3.39 0.85 -26.21
N MET A 230 -2.86 2.07 -26.19
CA MET A 230 -2.47 2.75 -24.96
C MET A 230 -3.65 2.93 -24.00
N LEU A 231 -4.82 3.30 -24.52
CA LEU A 231 -6.00 3.51 -23.68
C LEU A 231 -6.45 2.19 -23.02
N ILE A 232 -6.44 1.09 -23.78
CA ILE A 232 -6.68 -0.25 -23.23
C ILE A 232 -5.63 -0.60 -22.17
N ASN A 233 -4.35 -0.38 -22.46
CA ASN A 233 -3.27 -0.69 -21.54
C ASN A 233 -3.37 0.11 -20.23
N LEU A 234 -3.71 1.40 -20.29
CA LEU A 234 -3.86 2.25 -19.09
C LEU A 234 -5.04 1.82 -18.22
N VAL A 235 -6.16 1.41 -18.83
CA VAL A 235 -7.30 0.86 -18.09
C VAL A 235 -6.90 -0.43 -17.38
N CYS A 236 -6.22 -1.34 -18.07
CA CYS A 236 -5.72 -2.58 -17.47
C CYS A 236 -4.67 -2.29 -16.39
N ALA A 237 -3.79 -1.30 -16.57
CA ALA A 237 -2.81 -0.89 -15.58
C ALA A 237 -3.48 -0.37 -14.29
N ALA A 238 -4.54 0.44 -14.41
CA ALA A 238 -5.31 0.91 -13.25
C ALA A 238 -6.04 -0.24 -12.53
N LEU A 239 -6.67 -1.15 -13.30
CA LEU A 239 -7.32 -2.34 -12.74
C LEU A 239 -6.32 -3.22 -11.97
N SER A 240 -5.18 -3.52 -12.59
CA SER A 240 -4.12 -4.31 -11.99
C SER A 240 -3.48 -3.62 -10.79
N GLY A 241 -3.26 -2.31 -10.86
CA GLY A 241 -2.70 -1.50 -9.79
C GLY A 241 -3.54 -1.49 -8.51
N VAL A 242 -4.87 -1.67 -8.62
CA VAL A 242 -5.75 -1.84 -7.45
C VAL A 242 -5.90 -3.30 -7.05
N THR A 243 -6.10 -4.19 -8.03
CA THR A 243 -6.49 -5.58 -7.76
C THR A 243 -5.33 -6.41 -7.23
N ILE A 244 -4.12 -6.27 -7.82
CA ILE A 244 -2.94 -7.04 -7.41
C ILE A 244 -2.61 -6.85 -5.92
N PRO A 245 -2.43 -5.63 -5.40
CA PRO A 245 -2.04 -5.46 -4.00
C PRO A 245 -3.14 -5.93 -3.03
N VAL A 246 -4.42 -5.73 -3.37
CA VAL A 246 -5.55 -6.19 -2.55
C VAL A 246 -5.64 -7.72 -2.52
N VAL A 247 -5.38 -8.39 -3.65
CA VAL A 247 -5.36 -9.86 -3.71
C VAL A 247 -4.17 -10.41 -2.94
N LEU A 248 -2.98 -9.83 -3.08
CA LEU A 248 -1.78 -10.24 -2.36
C LEU A 248 -1.97 -10.12 -0.83
N ASP A 249 -2.50 -8.99 -0.36
CA ASP A 249 -2.81 -8.75 1.06
C ASP A 249 -3.77 -9.81 1.62
N ARG A 250 -4.83 -10.15 0.85
CA ARG A 250 -5.77 -11.22 1.23
C ARG A 250 -5.15 -12.61 1.27
N LEU A 251 -4.10 -12.86 0.48
CA LEU A 251 -3.34 -14.10 0.49
C LEU A 251 -2.23 -14.11 1.54
N GLY A 252 -2.05 -13.03 2.30
CA GLY A 252 -0.97 -12.87 3.28
C GLY A 252 0.41 -12.72 2.65
N ILE A 253 0.47 -12.35 1.37
CA ILE A 253 1.71 -12.05 0.64
C ILE A 253 1.92 -10.54 0.67
N ASP A 254 3.12 -10.09 1.04
CA ASP A 254 3.45 -8.66 1.08
C ASP A 254 3.31 -8.01 -0.31
N PRO A 255 2.35 -7.08 -0.48
CA PRO A 255 2.13 -6.37 -1.74
C PRO A 255 3.31 -5.49 -2.16
N ALA A 256 4.11 -4.97 -1.23
CA ALA A 256 5.25 -4.11 -1.52
C ALA A 256 6.40 -4.90 -2.18
N LEU A 257 6.54 -6.17 -1.83
CA LEU A 257 7.53 -7.07 -2.42
C LEU A 257 7.12 -7.54 -3.81
N ALA A 258 5.89 -8.08 -3.94
CA ALA A 258 5.48 -8.78 -5.16
C ALA A 258 4.68 -7.93 -6.16
N GLY A 259 4.04 -6.85 -5.68
CA GLY A 259 3.11 -6.06 -6.48
C GLY A 259 3.75 -5.46 -7.73
N GLY A 260 4.98 -4.94 -7.62
CA GLY A 260 5.67 -4.26 -8.72
C GLY A 260 5.93 -5.18 -9.92
N VAL A 261 6.54 -6.34 -9.68
CA VAL A 261 6.89 -7.30 -10.75
C VAL A 261 5.64 -7.90 -11.39
N LEU A 262 4.63 -8.27 -10.58
CA LEU A 262 3.37 -8.78 -11.12
C LEU A 262 2.64 -7.73 -11.96
N LEU A 263 2.63 -6.48 -11.49
CA LEU A 263 2.03 -5.38 -12.23
C LEU A 263 2.69 -5.18 -13.58
N THR A 264 4.03 -5.04 -13.62
CA THR A 264 4.75 -4.82 -14.88
C THR A 264 4.53 -5.96 -15.85
N THR A 265 4.51 -7.20 -15.35
CA THR A 265 4.20 -8.38 -16.16
C THR A 265 2.82 -8.28 -16.81
N VAL A 266 1.79 -7.94 -16.03
CA VAL A 266 0.43 -7.83 -16.56
C VAL A 266 0.33 -6.68 -17.56
N THR A 267 0.93 -5.52 -17.28
CA THR A 267 0.90 -4.37 -18.19
C THR A 267 1.68 -4.62 -19.47
N ASP A 268 2.78 -5.37 -19.42
CA ASP A 268 3.56 -5.72 -20.61
C ASP A 268 2.80 -6.72 -21.48
N VAL A 269 2.29 -7.79 -20.88
CA VAL A 269 1.50 -8.81 -21.60
C VAL A 269 0.26 -8.21 -22.25
N VAL A 270 -0.52 -7.46 -21.48
CA VAL A 270 -1.75 -6.85 -21.99
C VAL A 270 -1.43 -5.73 -22.97
N GLY A 271 -0.42 -4.92 -22.68
CA GLY A 271 0.01 -3.82 -23.56
C GLY A 271 0.47 -4.33 -24.92
N PHE A 272 1.35 -5.34 -24.96
CA PHE A 272 1.82 -5.92 -26.21
C PHE A 272 0.71 -6.66 -26.94
N MET A 273 -0.10 -7.45 -26.23
CA MET A 273 -1.23 -8.15 -26.85
C MET A 273 -2.26 -7.18 -27.44
N ALA A 274 -2.60 -6.09 -26.74
CA ALA A 274 -3.52 -5.09 -27.24
C ALA A 274 -2.93 -4.33 -28.44
N PHE A 275 -1.67 -3.90 -28.35
CA PHE A 275 -1.02 -3.12 -29.41
C PHE A 275 -0.79 -3.93 -30.68
N LEU A 276 -0.15 -5.09 -30.56
CA LEU A 276 0.17 -5.96 -31.69
C LEU A 276 -1.11 -6.63 -32.23
N GLY A 277 -2.02 -7.06 -31.36
CA GLY A 277 -3.30 -7.65 -31.78
C GLY A 277 -4.19 -6.67 -32.54
N LEU A 278 -4.26 -5.40 -32.11
CA LEU A 278 -4.94 -4.37 -32.89
C LEU A 278 -4.25 -4.15 -34.24
N ALA A 279 -2.91 -4.14 -34.29
CA ALA A 279 -2.17 -4.00 -35.54
C ALA A 279 -2.47 -5.13 -36.53
N THR A 280 -2.50 -6.38 -36.05
CA THR A 280 -2.83 -7.54 -36.87
C THR A 280 -4.27 -7.49 -37.39
N LEU A 281 -5.22 -6.96 -36.61
CA LEU A 281 -6.64 -6.93 -37.01
C LEU A 281 -7.00 -5.78 -37.94
N PHE A 282 -6.31 -4.64 -37.84
CA PHE A 282 -6.69 -3.40 -38.52
C PHE A 282 -5.71 -2.92 -39.60
N LEU A 283 -4.46 -3.39 -39.59
CA LEU A 283 -3.45 -2.99 -40.58
C LEU A 283 -3.01 -4.13 -41.51
N LEU A 284 -3.42 -5.36 -41.24
CA LEU A 284 -3.23 -6.56 -42.08
C LEU A 284 -4.58 -7.11 -42.54
#